data_AF-A0AAN4IIN7-F1
#
_entry.id   AF-A0AAN4IIN7-F1
#
_cell.length_a   1.000
_cell.length_b   1.000
_cell.length_c   1.000
_cell.angle_alpha   90.00
_cell.angle_beta   90.00
_cell.angle_gamma   90.00
#
_symmetry.space_group_name_H-M   'P 1'
#
loop_
_entity.id
_entity.type
_entity.pdbx_description
1 polymer ?
#
loop_
_entity_poly.entity_id
_entity_poly.type
_entity_poly.pdbx_seq_one_letter_code
_entity_poly.pdbx_strand_id
1 'polypeptide(L)'
;MTLRKLFGQRVKELRIATGMSQEAFADRCGFARSYMSRIERGGSNASLDAIEVLANALSVEPWRLLVSDSSEDSDPELLVPYAADGSCFHPGLASTRDGSFGVGDKTAQKRFGTFSEALEYLRSMETAKWRRPNPSGNWGIVSAVRWDKLRK
;
A
#
# COMPACT_ATOMS: atom_id res chain seq x y z
N MET A 1 -8.60 1.05 15.05
CA MET A 1 -9.71 1.57 14.21
C MET A 1 -10.43 0.37 13.57
N THR A 2 -11.76 0.32 13.47
CA THR A 2 -12.45 -0.80 12.78
C THR A 2 -12.66 -0.48 11.29
N LEU A 3 -12.82 -1.49 10.43
CA LEU A 3 -13.09 -1.30 9.00
C LEU A 3 -14.31 -0.39 8.75
N ARG A 4 -15.40 -0.58 9.51
CA ARG A 4 -16.59 0.28 9.42
C ARG A 4 -16.30 1.74 9.73
N LYS A 5 -15.42 2.02 10.70
CA LYS A 5 -15.01 3.39 11.03
C LYS A 5 -14.16 4.01 9.92
N LEU A 6 -13.24 3.24 9.32
CA LEU A 6 -12.42 3.68 8.18
C LEU A 6 -13.30 4.01 6.97
N PHE A 7 -14.19 3.09 6.59
CA PHE A 7 -15.16 3.29 5.51
C PHE A 7 -16.03 4.53 5.75
N GLY A 8 -16.66 4.62 6.93
CA GLY A 8 -17.53 5.75 7.26
C GLY A 8 -16.82 7.10 7.22
N GLN A 9 -15.60 7.15 7.74
CA GLN A 9 -14.76 8.34 7.70
C GLN A 9 -14.40 8.74 6.26
N ARG A 10 -14.06 7.76 5.41
CA ARG A 10 -13.75 8.03 4.00
C ARG A 10 -14.95 8.53 3.21
N VAL A 11 -16.14 7.94 3.42
CA VAL A 11 -17.40 8.44 2.83
C VAL A 11 -17.65 9.89 3.24
N LYS A 12 -17.43 10.22 4.52
CA LYS A 12 -17.57 11.59 5.03
C LYS A 12 -16.61 12.56 4.36
N GLU A 13 -15.34 12.19 4.20
CA GLU A 13 -14.32 13.00 3.55
C GLU A 13 -14.69 13.32 2.10
N LEU A 14 -15.05 12.29 1.33
CA LEU A 14 -15.45 12.44 -0.07
C LEU A 14 -16.71 13.32 -0.19
N ARG A 15 -17.69 13.13 0.70
CA ARG A 15 -18.88 14.01 0.75
C ARG A 15 -18.48 15.46 1.02
N ILE A 16 -17.63 15.73 2.00
CA ILE A 16 -17.20 17.11 2.31
C ILE A 16 -16.48 17.73 1.12
N ALA A 17 -15.65 16.97 0.39
CA ALA A 17 -14.97 17.44 -0.81
C ALA A 17 -15.94 17.87 -1.94
N THR A 18 -17.13 17.27 -2.01
CA THR A 18 -18.19 17.71 -2.94
C THR A 18 -18.98 18.94 -2.46
N GLY A 19 -18.71 19.45 -1.25
CA GLY A 19 -19.45 20.57 -0.66
C GLY A 19 -20.86 20.22 -0.17
N MET A 20 -21.24 18.95 -0.16
CA MET A 20 -22.59 18.52 0.23
C MET A 20 -22.74 18.44 1.76
N SER A 21 -23.87 18.93 2.27
CA SER A 21 -24.30 18.63 3.64
C SER A 21 -24.64 17.14 3.77
N GLN A 22 -24.65 16.62 5.00
CA GLN A 22 -25.01 15.22 5.25
C GLN A 22 -26.47 14.93 4.82
N GLU A 23 -27.36 15.92 4.94
CA GLU A 23 -28.76 15.81 4.53
C GLU A 23 -28.88 15.76 3.00
N ALA A 24 -28.27 16.72 2.30
CA ALA A 24 -28.27 16.75 0.83
C ALA A 24 -27.67 15.47 0.22
N PHE A 25 -26.61 14.92 0.84
CA PHE A 25 -26.02 13.67 0.39
C PHE A 25 -26.90 12.45 0.66
N ALA A 26 -27.58 12.42 1.83
CA ALA A 26 -28.54 11.36 2.13
C ALA A 26 -29.70 11.35 1.12
N ASP A 27 -30.24 12.52 0.82
CA ASP A 27 -31.30 12.68 -0.19
C ASP A 27 -30.85 12.22 -1.57
N ARG A 28 -29.63 12.60 -1.99
CA ARG A 28 -29.03 12.16 -3.25
C ARG A 28 -28.87 10.63 -3.33
N CYS A 29 -28.63 9.97 -2.20
CA CYS A 29 -28.52 8.51 -2.12
C CYS A 29 -29.89 7.81 -1.93
N GLY A 30 -30.99 8.55 -1.74
CA GLY A 30 -32.27 7.96 -1.33
C GLY A 30 -32.23 7.33 0.06
N PHE A 31 -31.36 7.81 0.95
CA PHE A 31 -31.20 7.30 2.31
C PHE A 31 -31.80 8.24 3.35
N ALA A 32 -32.24 7.67 4.48
CA ALA A 32 -32.55 8.49 5.64
C ALA A 32 -31.28 9.18 6.17
N ARG A 33 -31.37 10.48 6.50
CA ARG A 33 -30.25 11.24 7.13
C ARG A 33 -29.64 10.52 8.34
N SER A 34 -30.47 9.86 9.16
CA SER A 34 -30.03 9.08 10.31
C SER A 34 -29.17 7.87 9.93
N TYR A 35 -29.49 7.21 8.81
CA TYR A 35 -28.70 6.13 8.25
C TYR A 35 -27.35 6.64 7.74
N MET A 36 -27.34 7.75 7.00
CA MET A 36 -26.11 8.42 6.56
C MET A 36 -25.19 8.78 7.74
N SER A 37 -25.76 9.38 8.80
CA SER A 37 -25.03 9.68 10.04
C SER A 37 -24.42 8.44 10.70
N ARG A 38 -25.13 7.31 10.69
CA ARG A 38 -24.62 6.04 11.25
C ARG A 38 -23.51 5.46 10.38
N ILE A 39 -23.62 5.55 9.06
CA ILE A 39 -22.55 5.14 8.13
C ILE A 39 -21.29 5.94 8.42
N GLU A 40 -21.37 7.28 8.38
CA GLU A 40 -20.19 8.15 8.52
C GLU A 40 -19.46 8.01 9.86
N ARG A 41 -20.17 7.56 10.91
CA ARG A 41 -19.58 7.28 12.24
C ARG A 41 -19.16 5.82 12.43
N GLY A 42 -19.32 4.96 11.42
CA GLY A 42 -19.00 3.52 11.48
C GLY A 42 -19.95 2.69 12.34
N GLY A 43 -21.15 3.21 12.63
CA GLY A 43 -22.21 2.57 13.43
C GLY A 43 -23.22 1.76 12.62
N SER A 44 -22.97 1.56 11.31
CA SER A 44 -23.76 0.74 10.40
C SER A 44 -22.86 -0.22 9.63
N ASN A 45 -23.35 -1.43 9.36
CA ASN A 45 -22.75 -2.34 8.39
C ASN A 45 -23.43 -2.10 7.03
N ALA A 46 -22.84 -1.25 6.19
CA ALA A 46 -23.39 -0.96 4.87
C ALA A 46 -23.38 -2.24 4.00
N SER A 47 -24.49 -2.52 3.32
CA SER A 47 -24.53 -3.58 2.32
C SER A 47 -23.74 -3.19 1.07
N LEU A 48 -23.44 -4.16 0.20
CA LEU A 48 -22.80 -3.88 -1.09
C LEU A 48 -23.66 -2.94 -1.96
N ASP A 49 -24.98 -3.12 -1.97
CA ASP A 49 -25.90 -2.23 -2.69
C ASP A 49 -25.81 -0.78 -2.17
N ALA A 50 -25.71 -0.61 -0.85
CA ALA A 50 -25.54 0.72 -0.26
C ALA A 50 -24.19 1.34 -0.64
N ILE A 51 -23.13 0.53 -0.71
CA ILE A 51 -21.80 0.96 -1.15
C ILE A 51 -21.84 1.43 -2.60
N GLU A 52 -22.52 0.70 -3.49
CA GLU A 52 -22.69 1.09 -4.89
C GLU A 52 -23.45 2.42 -5.02
N VAL A 53 -24.55 2.59 -4.30
CA VAL A 53 -25.31 3.85 -4.27
C VAL A 53 -24.46 5.02 -3.79
N LEU A 54 -23.70 4.86 -2.70
CA LEU A 54 -22.80 5.89 -2.18
C LEU A 54 -21.72 6.27 -3.20
N ALA A 55 -21.10 5.27 -3.84
CA ALA A 55 -20.04 5.47 -4.83
C ALA A 55 -20.58 6.25 -6.05
N ASN A 56 -21.74 5.85 -6.57
CA ASN A 56 -22.42 6.52 -7.67
C ASN A 56 -22.80 7.97 -7.31
N ALA A 57 -23.35 8.19 -6.12
CA ALA A 57 -23.71 9.52 -5.64
C ALA A 57 -22.49 10.44 -5.46
N LEU A 58 -21.31 9.89 -5.16
CA LEU A 58 -20.04 10.61 -5.09
C LEU A 58 -19.29 10.67 -6.43
N SER A 59 -19.76 9.95 -7.45
CA SER A 59 -19.09 9.82 -8.76
C SER A 59 -17.65 9.29 -8.64
N VAL A 60 -17.47 8.26 -7.82
CA VAL A 60 -16.20 7.56 -7.63
C VAL A 60 -16.39 6.05 -7.77
N GLU A 61 -15.30 5.34 -8.04
CA GLU A 61 -15.30 3.87 -7.99
C GLU A 61 -15.51 3.36 -6.55
N PRO A 62 -16.25 2.25 -6.33
CA PRO A 62 -16.55 1.74 -4.99
C PRO A 62 -15.32 1.50 -4.09
N TRP A 63 -14.19 1.07 -4.67
CA TRP A 63 -12.95 0.84 -3.92
C TRP A 63 -12.35 2.12 -3.31
N ARG A 64 -12.64 3.29 -3.89
CA ARG A 64 -12.21 4.59 -3.35
C ARG A 64 -12.87 4.93 -2.01
N LEU A 65 -13.98 4.27 -1.68
CA LEU A 65 -14.64 4.42 -0.38
C LEU A 65 -13.89 3.69 0.76
N LEU A 66 -12.92 2.83 0.43
CA LEU A 66 -12.14 2.05 1.39
C LEU A 66 -10.69 2.54 1.52
N VAL A 67 -10.20 3.30 0.56
CA VAL A 67 -8.81 3.78 0.50
C VAL A 67 -8.79 5.29 0.77
N SER A 68 -8.05 5.70 1.79
CA SER A 68 -7.71 7.10 2.01
C SER A 68 -6.52 7.48 1.14
N ASP A 69 -6.47 8.70 0.63
CA ASP A 69 -5.31 9.21 -0.13
C ASP A 69 -4.04 9.35 0.75
N SER A 70 -4.17 9.06 2.05
CA SER A 70 -3.08 9.03 3.04
C SER A 70 -2.34 7.69 3.14
N SER A 71 -2.64 6.70 2.29
CA SER A 71 -1.82 5.48 2.20
C SER A 71 -0.73 5.66 1.16
N GLU A 72 0.51 5.60 1.62
CA GLU A 72 1.78 5.47 0.88
C GLU A 72 1.85 4.16 0.05
N ASP A 73 0.76 3.73 -0.59
CA ASP A 73 0.66 2.46 -1.35
C ASP A 73 0.79 2.64 -2.87
N SER A 74 1.23 3.81 -3.27
CA SER A 74 1.93 4.00 -4.53
C SER A 74 3.06 4.94 -4.25
N ASP A 75 4.20 4.42 -3.79
CA ASP A 75 5.47 5.10 -4.01
C ASP A 75 5.75 4.97 -5.53
N PRO A 76 5.42 5.98 -6.36
CA PRO A 76 5.65 5.94 -7.79
C PRO A 76 7.16 6.07 -8.10
N GLU A 77 7.98 6.15 -7.06
CA GLU A 77 9.42 6.32 -7.06
C GLU A 77 10.14 5.36 -6.11
N LEU A 78 9.59 4.17 -5.83
CA LEU A 78 10.30 3.19 -5.01
C LEU A 78 11.60 2.76 -5.73
N LEU A 79 12.68 3.51 -5.46
CA LEU A 79 13.99 3.28 -6.02
C LEU A 79 14.61 2.09 -5.29
N VAL A 80 14.92 1.05 -6.06
CA VAL A 80 15.58 -0.16 -5.60
C VAL A 80 16.92 -0.33 -6.32
N PRO A 81 17.90 -1.00 -5.68
CA PRO A 81 19.16 -1.28 -6.33
C PRO A 81 18.99 -2.35 -7.40
N TYR A 82 19.62 -2.12 -8.55
CA TYR A 82 19.74 -3.06 -9.66
C TYR A 82 21.20 -3.50 -9.81
N ALA A 83 21.41 -4.78 -10.06
CA ALA A 83 22.71 -5.38 -10.36
C ALA A 83 22.99 -5.31 -11.86
N ALA A 84 24.24 -5.58 -12.25
CA ALA A 84 24.68 -5.53 -13.64
C ALA A 84 23.90 -6.46 -14.58
N ASP A 85 23.39 -7.58 -14.05
CA ASP A 85 22.60 -8.56 -14.80
C ASP A 85 21.10 -8.21 -14.90
N GLY A 86 20.70 -7.03 -14.43
CA GLY A 86 19.32 -6.56 -14.46
C GLY A 86 18.46 -7.04 -13.30
N SER A 87 18.96 -7.95 -12.44
CA SER A 87 18.23 -8.33 -11.22
C SER A 87 18.17 -7.14 -10.24
N CYS A 88 17.07 -7.02 -9.49
CA CYS A 88 16.88 -5.95 -8.51
C CYS A 88 16.57 -6.51 -7.13
N PHE A 89 16.63 -5.65 -6.11
CA PHE A 89 16.09 -5.97 -4.79
C PHE A 89 14.58 -5.68 -4.77
N HIS A 90 13.76 -6.72 -4.53
CA HIS A 90 12.30 -6.60 -4.54
C HIS A 90 11.66 -7.50 -3.46
N PRO A 91 10.38 -7.29 -3.09
CA PRO A 91 9.73 -8.03 -2.00
C PRO A 91 9.73 -9.56 -2.17
N GLY A 92 9.78 -10.06 -3.42
CA GLY A 92 9.84 -11.48 -3.73
C GLY A 92 11.14 -12.18 -3.34
N LEU A 93 12.16 -11.44 -2.87
CA LEU A 93 13.40 -12.00 -2.33
C LEU A 93 13.30 -12.40 -0.85
N ALA A 94 12.13 -12.24 -0.22
CA ALA A 94 11.88 -12.70 1.12
C ALA A 94 12.17 -14.21 1.26
N SER A 95 12.90 -14.58 2.31
CA SER A 95 13.15 -15.97 2.68
C SER A 95 11.84 -16.72 2.87
N THR A 96 11.68 -17.87 2.22
CA THR A 96 10.48 -18.72 2.37
C THR A 96 10.32 -19.33 3.76
N ARG A 97 11.39 -19.34 4.57
CA ARG A 97 11.40 -19.91 5.92
C ARG A 97 10.86 -18.94 6.98
N ASP A 98 11.21 -17.67 6.88
CA ASP A 98 11.00 -16.67 7.94
C ASP A 98 10.65 -15.27 7.43
N GLY A 99 10.45 -15.10 6.11
CA GLY A 99 10.10 -13.83 5.48
C GLY A 99 11.24 -12.80 5.41
N SER A 100 12.42 -13.12 5.94
CA SER A 100 13.50 -12.12 6.08
C SER A 100 14.32 -11.91 4.80
N PHE A 101 14.95 -10.74 4.72
CA PHE A 101 15.79 -10.31 3.60
C PHE A 101 17.27 -10.30 3.99
N GLY A 102 18.11 -10.97 3.21
CA GLY A 102 19.57 -10.96 3.40
C GLY A 102 20.25 -9.85 2.62
N VAL A 103 20.93 -8.94 3.33
CA VAL A 103 21.64 -7.79 2.75
C VAL A 103 23.03 -7.63 3.39
N GLY A 104 23.94 -6.90 2.74
CA GLY A 104 25.33 -6.76 3.16
C GLY A 104 26.31 -7.55 2.29
N ASP A 105 27.60 -7.37 2.55
CA ASP A 105 28.68 -8.11 1.89
C ASP A 105 28.86 -9.53 2.47
N LYS A 106 29.81 -10.30 1.92
CA LYS A 106 30.07 -11.68 2.37
C LYS A 106 30.49 -11.78 3.84
N THR A 107 31.15 -10.75 4.37
CA THR A 107 31.75 -10.69 5.71
C THR A 107 30.84 -10.06 6.77
N ALA A 108 29.83 -9.29 6.36
CA ALA A 108 28.92 -8.56 7.24
C ALA A 108 27.46 -8.66 6.76
N GLN A 109 26.96 -9.89 6.54
CA GLN A 109 25.56 -10.12 6.19
C GLN A 109 24.64 -9.81 7.38
N LYS A 110 23.57 -9.05 7.10
CA LYS A 110 22.46 -8.78 8.02
C LYS A 110 21.16 -9.34 7.45
N ARG A 111 20.23 -9.65 8.35
CA ARG A 111 18.87 -10.09 8.00
C ARG A 111 17.87 -9.11 8.59
N PHE A 112 16.90 -8.71 7.78
CA PHE A 112 15.83 -7.79 8.17
C PHE A 112 14.47 -8.46 8.00
N GLY A 113 13.52 -8.17 8.90
CA GLY A 113 12.20 -8.81 8.90
C GLY A 113 11.25 -8.25 7.85
N THR A 114 11.49 -7.03 7.38
CA THR A 114 10.66 -6.37 6.37
C THR A 114 11.47 -5.90 5.16
N PHE A 115 10.78 -5.75 4.04
CA PHE A 115 11.38 -5.22 2.81
C PHE A 115 11.85 -3.78 3.00
N SER A 116 11.04 -2.94 3.67
CA SER A 116 11.34 -1.52 3.89
C SER A 116 12.60 -1.32 4.73
N GLU A 117 12.74 -2.04 5.85
CA GLU A 117 13.95 -1.97 6.69
C GLU A 117 15.21 -2.41 5.92
N ALA A 118 15.09 -3.49 5.14
CA ALA A 118 16.19 -3.97 4.31
C ALA A 118 16.59 -2.94 3.24
N LEU A 119 15.60 -2.32 2.58
CA LEU A 119 15.82 -1.30 1.56
C LEU A 119 16.47 -0.04 2.15
N GLU A 120 16.02 0.39 3.33
CA GLU A 120 16.62 1.51 4.05
C GLU A 120 18.07 1.22 4.43
N TYR A 121 18.37 0.01 4.92
CA TYR A 121 19.73 -0.40 5.19
C TYR A 121 20.60 -0.36 3.93
N LEU A 122 20.11 -0.90 2.80
CA LEU A 122 20.81 -0.87 1.52
C LEU A 122 21.11 0.57 1.05
N ARG A 123 20.20 1.52 1.29
CA ARG A 123 20.40 2.95 0.95
C ARG A 123 21.53 3.58 1.76
N SER A 124 21.76 3.11 2.98
CA SER A 124 22.86 3.60 3.83
C SER A 124 24.25 3.02 3.48
N MET A 125 24.30 1.97 2.65
CA MET A 125 25.56 1.36 2.24
C MET A 125 26.22 2.18 1.13
N GLU A 126 27.56 2.28 1.15
CA GLU A 126 28.34 2.87 0.04
C GLU A 126 28.05 2.16 -1.28
N THR A 127 27.95 0.82 -1.25
CA THR A 127 27.44 0.01 -2.36
C THR A 127 26.46 -1.00 -1.80
N ALA A 128 25.18 -0.83 -2.16
CA ALA A 128 24.12 -1.77 -1.79
C ALA A 128 24.45 -3.18 -2.28
N LYS A 129 24.39 -4.16 -1.36
CA LYS A 129 24.65 -5.57 -1.65
C LYS A 129 23.55 -6.41 -1.04
N TRP A 130 22.97 -7.32 -1.82
CA TRP A 130 21.86 -8.16 -1.35
C TRP A 130 21.95 -9.57 -1.90
N ARG A 131 21.22 -10.48 -1.25
CA ARG A 131 21.08 -11.86 -1.71
C ARG A 131 19.94 -12.01 -2.69
N ARG A 132 20.17 -12.75 -3.77
CA ARG A 132 19.15 -13.16 -4.74
C ARG A 132 19.46 -14.55 -5.33
N PRO A 133 18.47 -15.29 -5.84
CA PRO A 133 18.69 -16.53 -6.56
C PRO A 133 19.19 -16.29 -7.99
N ASN A 134 20.14 -17.10 -8.45
CA ASN A 134 20.53 -17.15 -9.87
C ASN A 134 19.53 -17.99 -10.68
N PRO A 135 19.64 -18.06 -12.03
CA PRO A 135 18.74 -18.87 -12.86
C PRO A 135 18.70 -20.36 -12.51
N SER A 136 19.73 -20.87 -11.83
CA SER A 136 19.81 -22.26 -11.34
C SER A 136 19.23 -22.43 -9.93
N GLY A 137 18.66 -21.38 -9.32
CA GLY A 137 18.08 -21.40 -7.98
C GLY A 137 19.08 -21.21 -6.82
N ASN A 138 20.37 -21.04 -7.10
CA ASN A 138 21.39 -20.85 -6.08
C ASN A 138 21.43 -19.39 -5.60
N TRP A 139 21.42 -19.18 -4.29
CA TRP A 139 21.42 -17.85 -3.69
C TRP A 139 22.82 -17.28 -3.53
N GLY A 140 23.08 -16.14 -4.18
CA GLY A 140 24.35 -15.41 -4.11
C GLY A 140 24.17 -13.94 -3.78
N ILE A 141 25.28 -13.27 -3.45
CA ILE A 141 25.32 -11.82 -3.22
C ILE A 141 25.61 -11.11 -4.53
N VAL A 142 24.85 -10.06 -4.82
CA VAL A 142 25.10 -9.12 -5.92
C VAL A 142 25.34 -7.71 -5.36
N SER A 143 25.89 -6.82 -6.19
CA SER A 143 26.13 -5.42 -5.85
C SER A 143 25.32 -4.51 -6.77
N ALA A 144 24.88 -3.38 -6.25
CA ALA A 144 24.16 -2.37 -7.00
C ALA A 144 25.10 -1.69 -8.00
N VAL A 145 24.65 -1.55 -9.24
CA VAL A 145 25.28 -0.69 -10.25
C VAL A 145 24.45 0.56 -10.54
N ARG A 146 23.17 0.55 -10.19
CA ARG A 146 22.25 1.68 -10.33
C ARG A 146 21.07 1.55 -9.36
N TRP A 147 20.40 2.66 -9.11
CA TRP A 147 19.12 2.72 -8.41
C TRP A 147 18.06 3.20 -9.39
N ASP A 148 16.95 2.47 -9.51
CA ASP A 148 15.88 2.78 -10.45
C ASP A 148 14.53 2.32 -9.88
N LYS A 149 13.43 2.79 -10.47
CA LYS A 149 12.06 2.48 -10.05
C LYS A 149 11.82 0.98 -10.13
N LEU A 150 11.29 0.40 -9.05
CA LEU A 150 10.85 -0.98 -9.04
C LEU A 150 9.75 -1.18 -10.10
N ARG A 151 10.10 -1.82 -11.21
CA ARG A 151 9.14 -2.16 -12.26
C ARG A 151 8.28 -3.32 -11.77
N LYS A 152 6.96 -3.10 -11.71
CA LYS A 152 5.95 -4.14 -11.41
C LYS A 152 5.85 -5.14 -12.55
#